data_AF-A0A4V2A7T9-F1
#
_entry.id   AF-A0A4V2A7T9-F1
#
_cell.length_a   1.000
_cell.length_b   1.000
_cell.length_c   1.000
_cell.angle_alpha   90.00
_cell.angle_beta   90.00
_cell.angle_gamma   90.00
#
_symmetry.space_group_name_H-M   'P 1'
#
loop_
_entity.id
_entity.type
_entity.pdbx_description
1 polymer ?
#
loop_
_entity_poly.entity_id
_entity_poly.type
_entity_poly.pdbx_seq_one_letter_code
_entity_poly.pdbx_strand_id
1 'polypeptide(L)'
;MKIFILIEQMRKAGNTNAGRKQILPPDEISYSAEKGYLGGPYDHMNNFFNAIRHNKKVEEDAIFGYRAAAPALLCNDSYYQNSAILWDPEKMKLVKK
;
A
#
# COMPACT_ATOMS: atom_id res chain seq x y z
N MET A 1 2.47 11.19 -32.74
CA MET A 1 3.33 12.38 -32.57
C MET A 1 2.59 13.73 -32.63
N LYS A 2 1.58 13.93 -33.50
CA LYS A 2 0.82 15.21 -33.61
C LYS A 2 -0.06 15.56 -32.39
N ILE A 3 -0.60 14.57 -31.68
CA ILE A 3 -1.48 14.78 -30.51
C ILE A 3 -0.76 15.43 -29.33
N PHE A 4 0.48 15.04 -29.04
CA PHE A 4 1.26 15.63 -27.95
C PHE A 4 1.65 17.09 -28.22
N ILE A 5 1.87 17.44 -29.49
CA ILE A 5 2.17 18.80 -29.92
C ILE A 5 0.94 19.71 -29.72
N LEU A 6 -0.26 19.20 -30.02
CA LEU A 6 -1.50 19.95 -29.83
C LEU A 6 -1.77 20.24 -28.34
N ILE A 7 -1.52 19.27 -27.47
CA ILE A 7 -1.70 19.41 -26.01
C ILE A 7 -0.73 20.46 -25.44
N GLU A 8 0.55 20.42 -25.84
CA GLU A 8 1.55 21.43 -25.47
C GLU A 8 1.20 22.83 -26.02
N GLN A 9 0.65 22.91 -27.24
CA GLN A 9 0.16 24.16 -27.82
C GLN A 9 -1.03 24.73 -27.05
N MET A 10 -1.99 23.90 -26.63
CA MET A 10 -3.11 24.34 -25.80
C MET A 10 -2.67 24.77 -24.39
N ARG A 11 -1.62 24.11 -23.84
CA ARG A 11 -0.99 24.51 -22.58
C ARG A 11 -0.27 25.86 -22.70
N LYS A 12 0.47 26.09 -23.80
CA LYS A 12 1.15 27.37 -24.10
C LYS A 12 0.20 28.50 -24.47
N ALA A 13 -0.96 28.18 -25.08
CA ALA A 13 -1.97 29.16 -25.49
C ALA A 13 -2.75 29.78 -24.32
N GLY A 14 -2.44 29.41 -23.07
CA GLY A 14 -2.87 30.15 -21.88
C GLY A 14 -4.37 30.43 -21.88
N ASN A 15 -5.19 29.41 -21.68
CA ASN A 15 -6.57 29.51 -21.23
C ASN A 15 -7.42 30.59 -21.95
N THR A 16 -8.10 30.23 -23.05
CA THR A 16 -9.00 31.14 -23.78
C THR A 16 -10.26 31.58 -23.01
N ASN A 17 -10.38 31.26 -21.71
CA ASN A 17 -11.41 31.82 -20.84
C ASN A 17 -10.85 32.12 -19.45
N ALA A 18 -10.07 33.19 -19.32
CA ALA A 18 -9.50 33.68 -18.07
C ALA A 18 -10.53 34.00 -16.95
N GLY A 19 -11.84 33.99 -17.25
CA GLY A 19 -12.93 34.18 -16.28
C GLY A 19 -13.70 32.92 -15.90
N ARG A 20 -13.41 31.75 -16.49
CA ARG A 20 -14.18 30.52 -16.21
C ARG A 20 -13.64 29.83 -14.97
N LYS A 21 -14.38 29.92 -13.85
CA LYS A 21 -14.09 29.20 -12.61
C LYS A 21 -14.01 27.70 -12.86
N GLN A 22 -13.03 27.04 -12.25
CA GLN A 22 -12.82 25.59 -12.30
C GLN A 22 -13.41 24.94 -11.04
N ILE A 23 -13.84 23.69 -11.16
CA ILE A 23 -14.14 22.86 -9.99
C ILE A 23 -12.80 22.46 -9.37
N LEU A 24 -12.56 22.88 -8.13
CA LEU A 24 -11.39 22.47 -7.35
C LEU A 24 -11.75 21.22 -6.53
N PRO A 25 -10.78 20.33 -6.24
CA PRO A 25 -11.00 19.25 -5.29
C PRO A 25 -11.27 19.81 -3.88
N PRO A 26 -11.82 19.01 -2.96
CA PRO A 26 -11.97 19.41 -1.56
C PRO A 26 -10.62 19.80 -0.95
N ASP A 27 -10.60 20.86 -0.13
CA ASP A 27 -9.40 21.29 0.63
C ASP A 27 -8.98 20.23 1.66
N GLU A 28 -9.94 19.43 2.14
CA GLU A 28 -9.72 18.33 3.08
C GLU A 28 -10.60 17.13 2.71
N ILE A 29 -10.03 15.93 2.85
CA ILE A 29 -10.77 14.67 2.81
C ILE A 29 -10.48 13.95 4.13
N SER A 30 -11.50 13.75 4.94
CA SER A 30 -11.40 13.01 6.20
C SER A 30 -12.00 11.61 6.05
N TYR A 31 -11.35 10.63 6.69
CA TYR A 31 -11.84 9.27 6.82
C TYR A 31 -12.02 8.97 8.29
N SER A 32 -13.14 8.37 8.65
CA SER A 32 -13.44 7.97 10.02
C SER A 32 -14.03 6.58 10.02
N ALA A 33 -13.62 5.76 10.98
CA ALA A 33 -14.26 4.47 11.19
C ALA A 33 -15.69 4.67 11.72
N GLU A 34 -16.56 3.69 11.45
CA GLU A 34 -17.92 3.71 11.96
C GLU A 34 -17.95 3.72 13.49
N LYS A 35 -18.99 4.34 14.05
CA LYS A 35 -19.18 4.38 15.50
C LYS A 35 -19.30 2.96 16.05
N GLY A 36 -18.43 2.64 17.01
CA GLY A 36 -18.40 1.31 17.63
C GLY A 36 -17.38 0.35 17.01
N TYR A 37 -16.65 0.75 15.97
CA TYR A 37 -15.49 -0.01 15.51
C TYR A 37 -14.44 -0.10 16.62
N LEU A 38 -14.13 -1.34 17.04
CA LEU A 38 -13.24 -1.62 18.17
C LEU A 38 -11.76 -1.57 17.78
N GLY A 39 -11.45 -1.44 16.49
CA GLY A 39 -10.10 -1.29 15.98
C GLY A 39 -9.45 -2.62 15.57
N GLY A 40 -8.39 -2.51 14.77
CA GLY A 40 -7.63 -3.65 14.28
C GLY A 40 -7.18 -4.63 15.36
N PRO A 41 -6.65 -4.19 16.52
CA PRO A 41 -6.23 -5.11 17.59
C PRO A 41 -7.36 -6.03 18.08
N TYR A 42 -8.60 -5.52 18.16
CA TYR A 42 -9.75 -6.34 18.51
C TYR A 42 -10.03 -7.38 17.42
N ASP A 43 -10.03 -6.96 16.15
CA ASP A 43 -10.32 -7.84 15.02
C ASP A 43 -9.28 -8.96 14.86
N HIS A 44 -7.98 -8.65 14.98
CA HIS A 44 -6.91 -9.66 14.92
C HIS A 44 -7.09 -10.72 16.01
N MET A 45 -7.36 -10.29 17.25
CA MET A 45 -7.53 -11.22 18.36
C MET A 45 -8.84 -12.02 18.26
N ASN A 46 -9.93 -11.37 17.88
CA ASN A 46 -11.22 -12.03 17.66
C ASN A 46 -11.11 -13.10 16.56
N ASN A 47 -10.45 -12.79 15.44
CA ASN A 47 -10.20 -13.76 14.37
C ASN A 47 -9.36 -14.94 14.85
N PHE A 48 -8.27 -14.68 15.58
CA PHE A 48 -7.38 -15.71 16.10
C PHE A 48 -8.11 -16.68 17.06
N PHE A 49 -8.81 -16.16 18.07
CA PHE A 49 -9.53 -17.00 19.02
C PHE A 49 -10.71 -17.74 18.39
N ASN A 50 -11.42 -17.10 17.44
CA ASN A 50 -12.49 -17.78 16.71
C ASN A 50 -11.95 -18.91 15.83
N ALA A 51 -10.78 -18.75 15.22
CA ALA A 51 -10.14 -19.81 14.45
C ALA A 51 -9.80 -21.02 15.33
N ILE A 52 -9.21 -20.80 16.51
CA ILE A 52 -8.93 -21.85 17.49
C ILE A 52 -10.22 -22.55 17.93
N ARG A 53 -11.23 -21.77 18.37
CA ARG A 53 -12.44 -22.31 18.98
C ARG A 53 -13.28 -23.15 18.03
N HIS A 54 -13.32 -22.78 16.76
CA HIS A 54 -14.18 -23.40 15.76
C HIS A 54 -13.41 -24.26 14.75
N ASN A 55 -12.12 -24.51 15.01
CA ASN A 55 -11.24 -25.23 14.09
C ASN A 55 -11.29 -24.66 12.66
N LYS A 56 -11.30 -23.33 12.55
CA LYS A 56 -11.23 -22.61 11.27
C LYS A 56 -9.78 -22.28 10.93
N LYS A 57 -9.53 -21.97 9.66
CA LYS A 57 -8.23 -21.46 9.21
C LYS A 57 -7.93 -20.10 9.86
N VAL A 58 -6.69 -19.91 10.31
CA VAL A 58 -6.17 -18.60 10.71
C VAL A 58 -5.84 -17.80 9.45
N GLU A 59 -6.35 -16.58 9.34
CA GLU A 59 -6.15 -15.72 8.15
C GLU A 59 -4.66 -15.38 7.96
N GLU A 60 -4.01 -14.93 9.03
CA GLU A 60 -2.58 -14.62 9.11
C GLU A 60 -1.82 -15.79 9.74
N ASP A 61 -1.59 -16.84 8.95
CA ASP A 61 -0.92 -18.06 9.41
C ASP A 61 0.61 -17.92 9.52
N ALA A 62 1.29 -19.02 9.87
CA ALA A 62 2.75 -19.02 10.03
C ALA A 62 3.50 -18.66 8.73
N ILE A 63 2.94 -18.96 7.56
CA ILE A 63 3.55 -18.61 6.27
C ILE A 63 3.43 -17.11 6.06
N PHE A 64 2.27 -16.52 6.35
CA PHE A 64 2.08 -15.07 6.35
C PHE A 64 3.10 -14.37 7.27
N GLY A 65 3.20 -14.84 8.53
CA GLY A 65 4.12 -14.27 9.52
C GLY A 65 5.58 -14.34 9.08
N TYR A 66 6.02 -15.47 8.54
CA TYR A 66 7.38 -15.62 8.04
C TYR A 66 7.68 -14.71 6.85
N ARG A 67 6.73 -14.60 5.90
CA ARG A 67 6.86 -13.70 4.74
C ARG A 67 6.94 -12.23 5.12
N ALA A 68 6.32 -11.83 6.23
CA ALA A 68 6.42 -10.47 6.76
C ALA A 68 7.72 -10.25 7.56
N ALA A 69 8.12 -11.21 8.40
CA ALA A 69 9.26 -11.08 9.28
C ALA A 69 10.62 -11.13 8.54
N ALA A 70 10.74 -11.99 7.53
CA ALA A 70 11.98 -12.12 6.75
C ALA A 70 12.44 -10.80 6.12
N PRO A 71 11.64 -10.08 5.30
CA PRO A 71 12.05 -8.82 4.72
C PRO A 71 12.30 -7.73 5.77
N ALA A 72 11.57 -7.73 6.90
CA ALA A 72 11.84 -6.79 7.99
C ALA A 72 13.26 -6.95 8.55
N LEU A 73 13.74 -8.21 8.68
CA LEU A 73 15.12 -8.48 9.08
C LEU A 73 16.11 -8.12 7.96
N LEU A 74 15.79 -8.45 6.70
CA LEU A 74 16.64 -8.16 5.54
C LEU A 74 16.85 -6.67 5.27
N CYS A 75 15.99 -5.79 5.80
CA CYS A 75 16.22 -4.34 5.78
C CYS A 75 17.54 -3.97 6.48
N ASN A 76 17.91 -4.67 7.55
CA ASN A 76 19.19 -4.45 8.22
C ASN A 76 20.36 -4.83 7.29
N ASP A 77 20.28 -5.99 6.63
CA ASP A 77 21.29 -6.41 5.67
C ASP A 77 21.41 -5.44 4.50
N SER A 78 20.28 -4.94 3.99
CA SER A 78 20.24 -3.94 2.93
C SER A 78 20.95 -2.65 3.33
N TYR A 79 20.70 -2.19 4.56
CA TYR A 79 21.34 -1.01 5.12
C TYR A 79 22.87 -1.17 5.18
N TYR A 80 23.37 -2.28 5.74
CA TYR A 80 24.81 -2.49 5.88
C TYR A 80 25.52 -2.75 4.55
N GLN A 81 24.86 -3.38 3.58
CA GLN A 81 25.44 -3.68 2.27
C GLN A 81 25.31 -2.52 1.27
N ASN A 82 24.58 -1.46 1.63
CA ASN A 82 24.20 -0.36 0.74
C ASN A 82 23.67 -0.89 -0.61
N SER A 83 22.85 -1.93 -0.54
CA SER A 83 22.33 -2.60 -1.73
C SER A 83 20.94 -3.18 -1.47
N ALA A 84 20.12 -3.24 -2.54
CA ALA A 84 18.81 -3.86 -2.47
C ALA A 84 18.95 -5.39 -2.36
N ILE A 85 18.33 -5.96 -1.32
CA ILE A 85 18.21 -7.40 -1.11
C ILE A 85 16.92 -7.89 -1.78
N LEU A 86 17.03 -8.89 -2.67
CA LEU A 86 15.88 -9.47 -3.36
C LEU A 86 15.38 -10.70 -2.60
N TRP A 87 14.08 -10.71 -2.31
CA TRP A 87 13.39 -11.75 -1.54
C TRP A 87 12.29 -12.39 -2.41
N ASP A 88 12.31 -13.72 -2.51
CA ASP A 88 11.21 -14.51 -3.07
C ASP A 88 10.29 -14.95 -1.91
N PRO A 89 9.09 -14.34 -1.76
CA PRO A 89 8.19 -14.66 -0.67
C PRO A 89 7.53 -16.04 -0.83
N GLU A 90 7.43 -16.57 -2.05
CA GLU A 90 6.83 -17.88 -2.29
C GLU A 90 7.79 -18.99 -1.92
N LYS A 91 9.03 -18.90 -2.40
CA LYS A 91 10.09 -19.87 -2.09
C LYS A 91 10.75 -19.62 -0.75
N MET A 92 10.48 -18.48 -0.12
CA MET A 92 11.02 -18.07 1.17
C MET A 92 12.56 -18.04 1.15
N LYS A 93 13.14 -17.44 0.11
CA LYS A 93 14.60 -17.41 -0.13
C LYS A 93 15.07 -16.08 -0.70
N LEU A 94 16.35 -15.78 -0.47
CA LEU A 94 17.05 -14.71 -1.18
C LEU A 94 17.22 -15.06 -2.65
N VAL A 95 17.12 -14.04 -3.50
CA VAL A 95 17.34 -14.13 -4.94
C VAL A 95 18.60 -13.37 -5.30
N LYS A 96 19.42 -13.92 -6.19
CA LYS A 96 20.56 -13.19 -6.76
C LYS A 96 20.06 -12.25 -7.85
N LYS A 97 20.67 -11.07 -7.96
CA LYS A 97 20.48 -10.19 -9.11
C LYS A 97 20.96 -10.86 -10.40
#